data_AF-A0A538RW43-F1
#
_entry.id   AF-A0A538RW43-F1
#
_cell.length_a   1.000
_cell.length_b   1.000
_cell.length_c   1.000
_cell.angle_alpha   90.00
_cell.angle_beta   90.00
_cell.angle_gamma   90.00
#
_symmetry.space_group_name_H-M   'P 1'
#
loop_
_entity.id
_entity.type
_entity.pdbx_description
1 polymer ?
#
loop_
_entity_poly.entity_id
_entity_poly.type
_entity_poly.pdbx_seq_one_letter_code
_entity_poly.pdbx_strand_id
1 'polypeptide(L)'
;KADPALLIGPPAKARYPIPAGGLYSTAGDLARLYQMMLCRGTAGGKPILSEGSIRTMTQVQTGDLKAGFTEGTGFGFGWGVVRTPQAVTEMLSPGSYGHGGAFGTQAWIDPHKDLFVVLLIQRVGLPNSDASEMRRELQRIAFSALTH
;
A
#
# COMPACT_ATOMS: atom_id res chain seq x y z
N LYS A 1 30.68 0.63 -4.27
CA LYS A 1 29.55 0.55 -3.30
C LYS A 1 28.62 1.71 -3.66
N ALA A 2 27.39 1.44 -4.08
CA ALA A 2 26.44 2.50 -4.41
C ALA A 2 26.06 3.27 -3.14
N ASP A 3 26.08 4.60 -3.20
CA ASP A 3 25.57 5.45 -2.14
C ASP A 3 24.05 5.22 -2.03
N PRO A 4 23.51 4.80 -0.87
CA PRO A 4 22.07 4.62 -0.71
C PRO A 4 21.27 5.92 -0.92
N ALA A 5 21.92 7.09 -0.87
CA ALA A 5 21.32 8.36 -1.27
C ALA A 5 21.08 8.46 -2.79
N LEU A 6 21.67 7.62 -3.63
CA LEU A 6 21.58 7.70 -5.09
C LEU A 6 20.46 6.87 -5.71
N LEU A 7 19.74 6.05 -4.94
CA LEU A 7 18.58 5.31 -5.48
C LEU A 7 17.33 6.18 -5.61
N ILE A 8 17.13 7.16 -4.70
CA ILE A 8 15.95 8.05 -4.63
C ILE A 8 16.31 9.46 -4.13
N GLY A 9 17.57 9.76 -3.83
CA GLY A 9 17.95 11.06 -3.24
C GLY A 9 18.24 12.13 -4.29
N PRO A 10 17.76 13.36 -4.09
CA PRO A 10 18.10 14.49 -4.94
C PRO A 10 19.56 14.90 -4.68
N PRO A 11 20.16 15.74 -5.55
CA PRO A 11 21.43 16.39 -5.23
C PRO A 11 21.34 17.10 -3.87
N ALA A 12 22.44 17.11 -3.10
CA ALA A 12 22.51 17.54 -1.70
C ALA A 12 21.95 18.96 -1.37
N LYS A 13 21.56 19.75 -2.36
CA LYS A 13 21.01 21.11 -2.21
C LYS A 13 19.65 21.33 -2.85
N ALA A 14 19.03 20.31 -3.44
CA ALA A 14 17.76 20.51 -4.14
C ALA A 14 16.58 20.50 -3.16
N ARG A 15 15.77 21.57 -3.18
CA ARG A 15 14.55 21.71 -2.39
C ARG A 15 13.33 21.56 -3.29
N TYR A 16 13.00 20.34 -3.66
CA TYR A 16 11.76 20.03 -4.38
C TYR A 16 11.08 18.80 -3.75
N PRO A 17 9.74 18.70 -3.80
CA PRO A 17 9.04 17.52 -3.31
C PRO A 17 9.45 16.29 -4.12
N ILE A 18 9.65 15.16 -3.44
CA ILE A 18 9.93 13.85 -4.06
C ILE A 18 8.71 12.97 -3.81
N PRO A 19 7.74 12.90 -4.74
CA PRO A 19 6.49 12.19 -4.50
C PRO A 19 6.67 10.69 -4.21
N ALA A 20 7.74 10.09 -4.73
CA ALA A 20 8.02 8.66 -4.58
C ALA A 20 8.59 8.25 -3.20
N GLY A 21 9.00 9.20 -2.34
CA GLY A 21 9.63 8.83 -1.06
C GLY A 21 10.01 9.96 -0.10
N GLY A 22 9.70 11.22 -0.42
CA GLY A 22 10.04 12.39 0.41
C GLY A 22 8.94 12.84 1.38
N LEU A 23 7.81 12.12 1.45
CA LEU A 23 6.68 12.47 2.32
C LEU A 23 6.89 11.91 3.73
N TYR A 24 6.62 12.74 4.73
CA TYR A 24 6.52 12.36 6.14
C TYR A 24 5.09 12.62 6.63
N SER A 25 4.53 11.68 7.38
CA SER A 25 3.15 11.77 7.88
C SER A 25 2.96 10.85 9.09
N THR A 26 1.76 10.84 9.67
CA THR A 26 1.42 9.98 10.82
C THR A 26 0.56 8.79 10.40
N ALA A 27 0.47 7.78 11.27
CA ALA A 27 -0.45 6.66 11.05
C ALA A 27 -1.91 7.12 10.97
N GLY A 28 -2.30 8.13 11.76
CA GLY A 28 -3.64 8.70 11.73
C GLY A 28 -3.96 9.42 10.43
N ASP A 29 -3.00 10.12 9.83
CA ASP A 29 -3.19 10.77 8.53
C ASP A 29 -3.33 9.74 7.40
N LEU A 30 -2.50 8.70 7.42
CA LEU A 30 -2.63 7.56 6.51
C LEU A 30 -3.97 6.84 6.69
N ALA A 31 -4.43 6.64 7.92
CA ALA A 31 -5.73 6.04 8.18
C ALA A 31 -6.88 6.85 7.57
N ARG A 32 -6.82 8.20 7.60
CA ARG A 32 -7.82 9.04 6.92
C ARG A 32 -7.81 8.88 5.40
N LEU A 33 -6.62 8.80 4.80
CA LEU A 33 -6.48 8.53 3.36
C LEU A 33 -7.06 7.16 3.00
N TYR A 34 -6.70 6.13 3.77
CA TYR A 34 -7.12 4.75 3.51
C TYR A 34 -8.63 4.57 3.75
N GLN A 35 -9.17 5.21 4.78
CA GLN A 35 -10.61 5.28 5.01
C GLN A 35 -11.34 5.97 3.85
N MET A 36 -10.80 7.05 3.29
CA MET A 36 -11.40 7.74 2.13
C MET A 36 -11.44 6.83 0.90
N MET A 37 -10.36 6.08 0.65
CA MET A 37 -10.29 5.10 -0.42
C MET A 37 -11.31 3.96 -0.21
N LEU A 38 -11.43 3.44 1.02
CA LEU A 38 -12.40 2.42 1.40
C LEU A 38 -13.85 2.93 1.27
N CYS A 39 -14.10 4.17 1.69
CA CYS A 39 -15.38 4.90 1.50
C CYS A 39 -15.53 5.48 0.08
N ARG A 40 -14.92 4.85 -0.92
CA ARG A 40 -15.11 5.11 -2.35
C ARG A 40 -14.95 6.58 -2.76
N GLY A 41 -14.01 7.28 -2.13
CA GLY A 41 -13.66 8.65 -2.48
C GLY A 41 -14.18 9.71 -1.51
N THR A 42 -14.91 9.32 -0.46
CA THR A 42 -15.52 10.26 0.48
C THR A 42 -14.79 10.28 1.82
N ALA A 43 -14.49 11.48 2.33
CA ALA A 43 -13.89 11.69 3.65
C ALA A 43 -14.76 12.66 4.47
N GLY A 44 -15.21 12.24 5.64
CA GLY A 44 -16.05 13.09 6.52
C GLY A 44 -17.32 13.61 5.83
N GLY A 45 -17.95 12.77 4.99
CA GLY A 45 -19.15 13.13 4.22
C GLY A 45 -18.89 14.03 3.00
N LYS A 46 -17.64 14.38 2.70
CA LYS A 46 -17.28 15.20 1.54
C LYS A 46 -16.66 14.34 0.43
N PRO A 47 -17.14 14.46 -0.82
CA PRO A 47 -16.51 13.78 -1.96
C PRO A 47 -15.16 14.43 -2.26
N ILE A 48 -14.08 13.65 -2.14
CA ILE A 48 -12.71 14.08 -2.47
C ILE A 48 -12.31 13.53 -3.85
N LEU A 49 -12.64 12.28 -4.12
CA LEU A 49 -12.48 11.63 -5.41
C LEU A 49 -13.83 11.03 -5.85
N SER A 50 -14.04 10.94 -7.17
CA SER A 50 -15.20 10.21 -7.67
C SER A 50 -15.01 8.70 -7.46
N GLU A 51 -16.10 7.98 -7.24
CA GLU A 51 -16.07 6.50 -7.19
C GLU A 51 -15.49 5.90 -8.48
N GLY A 52 -15.73 6.55 -9.63
CA GLY A 52 -15.11 6.18 -10.91
C GLY A 52 -13.59 6.28 -10.88
N SER A 53 -13.04 7.35 -10.28
CA SER A 53 -11.60 7.52 -10.10
C SER A 53 -11.01 6.43 -9.20
N ILE A 54 -11.66 6.15 -8.07
CA ILE A 54 -11.22 5.08 -7.15
C ILE A 54 -11.18 3.74 -7.88
N ARG A 55 -12.25 3.39 -8.61
CA ARG A 55 -12.31 2.17 -9.40
C ARG A 55 -11.18 2.09 -10.43
N THR A 56 -10.95 3.15 -11.20
CA THR A 56 -9.89 3.17 -12.21
C THR A 56 -8.49 3.06 -11.59
N MET A 57 -8.24 3.73 -10.46
CA MET A 57 -6.95 3.70 -9.77
C MET A 57 -6.60 2.32 -9.21
N THR A 58 -7.62 1.57 -8.80
CA THR A 58 -7.49 0.29 -8.09
C THR A 58 -7.72 -0.94 -8.99
N GLN A 59 -8.07 -0.72 -10.26
CA GLN A 59 -8.05 -1.75 -11.30
C GLN A 59 -6.63 -2.03 -11.77
N VAL A 60 -6.39 -3.28 -12.20
CA VAL A 60 -5.08 -3.64 -12.70
C VAL A 60 -4.85 -3.11 -14.12
N GLN A 61 -3.77 -2.36 -14.29
CA GLN A 61 -3.40 -1.68 -15.54
C GLN A 61 -2.23 -2.37 -16.26
N THR A 62 -1.68 -3.46 -15.70
CA THR A 62 -0.45 -4.11 -16.20
C THR A 62 -0.69 -5.32 -17.10
N GLY A 63 -1.94 -5.67 -17.46
CA GLY A 63 -2.21 -6.83 -18.33
C GLY A 63 -1.76 -8.15 -17.68
N ASP A 64 -0.91 -8.93 -18.33
CA ASP A 64 -0.33 -10.16 -17.73
C ASP A 64 1.14 -9.99 -17.30
N LEU A 65 1.65 -8.75 -17.32
CA LEU A 65 3.01 -8.46 -16.87
C LEU A 65 3.17 -8.80 -15.39
N LYS A 66 4.29 -9.45 -15.06
CA LYS A 66 4.73 -9.62 -13.68
C LYS A 66 5.03 -8.24 -13.10
N ALA A 67 4.13 -7.76 -12.25
CA ALA A 67 4.16 -6.42 -11.66
C ALA A 67 3.77 -6.49 -10.18
N GLY A 68 3.95 -5.37 -9.47
CA GLY A 68 3.80 -5.33 -8.02
C GLY A 68 5.00 -5.92 -7.29
N PHE A 69 4.89 -6.00 -5.96
CA PHE A 69 6.00 -6.37 -5.08
C PHE A 69 5.83 -7.78 -4.48
N THR A 70 4.76 -8.49 -4.82
CA THR A 70 4.49 -9.88 -4.37
C THR A 70 3.91 -10.71 -5.50
N GLU A 71 4.10 -12.03 -5.46
CA GLU A 71 3.47 -12.94 -6.42
C GLU A 71 1.94 -12.82 -6.36
N GLY A 72 1.28 -13.04 -7.50
CA GLY A 72 -0.17 -12.92 -7.60
C GLY A 72 -0.71 -11.49 -7.57
N THR A 73 0.15 -10.48 -7.66
CA THR A 73 -0.26 -9.07 -7.76
C THR A 73 -0.04 -8.51 -9.16
N GLY A 74 -0.76 -7.44 -9.49
CA GLY A 74 -0.39 -6.51 -10.55
C GLY A 74 -0.36 -5.09 -10.02
N PHE A 75 -0.38 -4.11 -10.91
CA PHE A 75 -0.33 -2.70 -10.52
C PHE A 75 -1.46 -1.88 -11.16
N GLY A 76 -2.15 -1.09 -10.33
CA GLY A 76 -3.06 -0.04 -10.75
C GLY A 76 -2.35 1.32 -10.82
N PHE A 77 -3.11 2.42 -10.88
CA PHE A 77 -2.52 3.75 -10.82
C PHE A 77 -2.17 4.12 -9.37
N GLY A 78 -0.92 3.82 -8.99
CA GLY A 78 -0.36 4.12 -7.67
C GLY A 78 -0.54 3.01 -6.63
N TRP A 79 -1.05 1.84 -7.02
CA TRP A 79 -1.42 0.78 -6.08
C TRP A 79 -0.96 -0.60 -6.59
N GLY A 80 -0.36 -1.40 -5.72
CA GLY A 80 -0.29 -2.84 -5.94
C GLY A 80 -1.68 -3.44 -5.74
N VAL A 81 -2.11 -4.35 -6.62
CA VAL A 81 -3.47 -4.92 -6.61
C VAL A 81 -3.39 -6.44 -6.61
N VAL A 82 -4.05 -7.08 -5.66
CA VAL A 82 -4.11 -8.56 -5.56
C VAL A 82 -4.99 -9.11 -6.68
N ARG A 83 -4.44 -10.01 -7.51
CA ARG A 83 -5.19 -10.78 -8.51
C ARG A 83 -5.54 -12.15 -7.97
N THR A 84 -4.51 -12.87 -7.53
CA THR A 84 -4.60 -14.24 -7.04
C THR A 84 -4.00 -14.25 -5.64
N PRO A 85 -4.84 -14.25 -4.58
CA PRO A 85 -4.38 -14.32 -3.20
C PRO A 85 -3.48 -15.54 -2.99
N GLN A 86 -2.26 -15.30 -2.52
CA GLN A 86 -1.28 -16.34 -2.23
C GLN A 86 -0.15 -15.80 -1.36
N ALA A 87 0.61 -16.72 -0.74
CA ALA A 87 1.76 -16.38 0.12
C ALA A 87 1.39 -15.29 1.15
N VAL A 88 2.14 -14.19 1.19
CA VAL A 88 1.90 -13.05 2.09
C VAL A 88 0.58 -12.30 1.84
N THR A 89 -0.14 -12.60 0.77
CA THR A 89 -1.45 -12.02 0.44
C THR A 89 -2.60 -13.02 0.58
N GLU A 90 -2.34 -14.24 1.08
CA GLU A 90 -3.32 -15.33 1.15
C GLU A 90 -4.63 -14.97 1.86
N MET A 91 -4.57 -14.05 2.83
CA MET A 91 -5.74 -13.59 3.59
C MET A 91 -6.49 -12.43 2.93
N LEU A 92 -5.92 -11.79 1.91
CA LEU A 92 -6.53 -10.66 1.21
C LEU A 92 -7.48 -11.14 0.11
N SER A 93 -8.56 -10.40 -0.14
CA SER A 93 -9.47 -10.69 -1.26
C SER A 93 -8.83 -10.30 -2.59
N PRO A 94 -9.15 -10.97 -3.73
CA PRO A 94 -8.89 -10.41 -5.05
C PRO A 94 -9.44 -8.98 -5.14
N GLY A 95 -8.66 -8.05 -5.70
CA GLY A 95 -8.99 -6.63 -5.74
C GLY A 95 -8.57 -5.82 -4.50
N SER A 96 -8.00 -6.45 -3.47
CA SER A 96 -7.34 -5.72 -2.38
C SER A 96 -6.13 -4.94 -2.93
N TYR A 97 -5.88 -3.74 -2.39
CA TYR A 97 -4.85 -2.86 -2.94
C TYR A 97 -4.06 -2.09 -1.88
N GLY A 98 -2.81 -1.76 -2.19
CA GLY A 98 -1.83 -1.23 -1.23
C GLY A 98 -0.40 -1.42 -1.73
N HIS A 99 0.57 -0.98 -0.93
CA HIS A 99 1.97 -1.40 -1.04
C HIS A 99 2.78 -0.95 0.18
N GLY A 100 4.01 -1.43 0.26
CA GLY A 100 4.98 -1.08 1.28
C GLY A 100 5.81 0.15 0.96
N GLY A 101 6.58 0.60 1.95
CA GLY A 101 7.63 1.59 1.79
C GLY A 101 9.01 1.02 2.12
N ALA A 102 10.04 1.77 1.71
CA ALA A 102 11.45 1.38 1.84
C ALA A 102 11.90 1.13 3.30
N PHE A 103 11.22 1.74 4.28
CA PHE A 103 11.56 1.64 5.70
C PHE A 103 10.76 0.57 6.45
N GLY A 104 10.15 -0.37 5.73
CA GLY A 104 9.32 -1.44 6.32
C GLY A 104 7.86 -1.07 6.56
N THR A 105 7.44 0.15 6.18
CA THR A 105 6.03 0.54 6.28
C THR A 105 5.17 -0.36 5.39
N GLN A 106 3.94 -0.65 5.80
CA GLN A 106 2.98 -1.48 5.07
C GLN A 106 1.59 -0.88 5.20
N ALA A 107 0.84 -0.82 4.09
CA ALA A 107 -0.55 -0.45 4.18
C ALA A 107 -1.37 -1.05 3.03
N TRP A 108 -2.53 -1.61 3.36
CA TRP A 108 -3.41 -2.36 2.43
C TRP A 108 -4.88 -2.15 2.78
N ILE A 109 -5.73 -2.17 1.76
CA ILE A 109 -7.18 -2.02 1.82
C ILE A 109 -7.81 -3.26 1.20
N ASP A 110 -8.79 -3.85 1.88
CA ASP A 110 -9.62 -4.95 1.37
C ASP A 110 -11.08 -4.48 1.34
N PRO A 111 -11.56 -3.95 0.19
CA PRO A 111 -12.92 -3.43 0.08
C PRO A 111 -14.00 -4.49 0.25
N HIS A 112 -13.68 -5.76 0.03
CA HIS A 112 -14.65 -6.85 0.20
C HIS A 112 -14.91 -7.15 1.66
N LYS A 113 -13.94 -6.86 2.53
CA LYS A 113 -14.01 -7.10 3.97
C LYS A 113 -14.15 -5.81 4.78
N ASP A 114 -14.40 -4.69 4.09
CA ASP A 114 -14.58 -3.35 4.66
C ASP A 114 -13.50 -2.96 5.70
N LEU A 115 -12.22 -3.23 5.36
CA LEU A 115 -11.11 -2.96 6.27
C LEU A 115 -9.89 -2.42 5.55
N PHE A 116 -9.02 -1.79 6.34
CA PHE A 116 -7.66 -1.48 5.95
C PHE A 116 -6.69 -1.69 7.11
N VAL A 117 -5.42 -1.87 6.78
CA VAL A 117 -4.32 -2.02 7.75
C VAL A 117 -3.25 -1.00 7.43
N VAL A 118 -2.70 -0.34 8.46
CA VAL A 118 -1.54 0.54 8.36
C VAL A 118 -0.52 0.15 9.43
N LEU A 119 0.72 -0.09 8.99
CA LEU A 119 1.88 -0.31 9.83
C LEU A 119 2.95 0.72 9.49
N LEU A 120 3.30 1.54 10.46
CA LEU A 120 4.45 2.44 10.38
C LEU A 120 5.57 1.95 11.28
N ILE A 121 6.63 1.46 10.65
CA ILE A 121 7.91 1.16 11.28
C ILE A 121 9.03 1.90 10.54
N GLN A 122 10.20 2.00 11.17
CA GLN A 122 11.38 2.65 10.61
C GLN A 122 12.57 1.69 10.69
N ARG A 123 12.65 0.76 9.73
CA ARG A 123 13.71 -0.24 9.65
C ARG A 123 14.40 -0.17 8.30
N VAL A 124 15.74 -0.23 8.33
CA VAL A 124 16.58 -0.28 7.13
C VAL A 124 17.07 -1.72 6.90
N GLY A 125 17.44 -2.03 5.66
CA GLY A 125 18.03 -3.33 5.30
C GLY A 125 17.01 -4.46 5.10
N LEU A 126 15.72 -4.14 4.95
CA LEU A 126 14.71 -5.13 4.57
C LEU A 126 14.76 -5.37 3.05
N PRO A 127 14.81 -6.63 2.57
CA PRO A 127 14.85 -6.92 1.13
C PRO A 127 13.58 -6.47 0.39
N ASN A 128 12.41 -6.75 0.98
CA ASN A 128 11.10 -6.36 0.45
C ASN A 128 10.08 -6.31 1.59
N SER A 129 9.57 -5.11 1.90
CA SER A 129 8.58 -4.92 2.96
C SER A 129 7.26 -5.63 2.64
N ASP A 130 6.85 -5.64 1.37
CA ASP A 130 5.60 -6.25 0.91
C ASP A 130 5.64 -7.78 0.97
N ALA A 131 6.80 -8.40 0.76
CA ALA A 131 7.02 -9.84 0.84
C ALA A 131 7.73 -10.22 2.16
N SER A 132 7.14 -9.85 3.30
CA SER A 132 7.75 -10.07 4.62
C SER A 132 6.85 -10.84 5.59
N GLU A 133 7.47 -11.61 6.50
CA GLU A 133 6.77 -12.30 7.58
C GLU A 133 6.04 -11.33 8.51
N MET A 134 6.58 -10.13 8.71
CA MET A 134 5.93 -9.10 9.53
C MET A 134 4.58 -8.66 8.94
N ARG A 135 4.51 -8.49 7.62
CA ARG A 135 3.25 -8.21 6.93
C ARG A 135 2.27 -9.37 7.12
N ARG A 136 2.73 -10.60 6.87
CA ARG A 136 1.90 -11.80 7.00
C ARG A 136 1.29 -11.92 8.39
N GLU A 137 2.10 -11.76 9.43
CA GLU A 137 1.65 -11.89 10.80
C GLU A 137 0.71 -10.74 11.22
N LEU A 138 0.99 -9.50 10.81
CA LEU A 138 0.10 -8.38 11.06
C LEU A 138 -1.28 -8.61 10.42
N GLN A 139 -1.32 -9.06 9.18
CA GLN A 139 -2.58 -9.39 8.51
C GLN A 139 -3.31 -10.47 9.28
N ARG A 140 -2.63 -11.55 9.68
CA ARG A 140 -3.23 -12.65 10.46
C ARG A 140 -3.88 -12.16 11.74
N ILE A 141 -3.19 -11.30 12.50
CA ILE A 141 -3.71 -10.73 13.74
C ILE A 141 -4.91 -9.81 13.46
N ALA A 142 -4.80 -8.92 12.47
CA ALA A 142 -5.89 -8.01 12.09
C ALA A 142 -7.15 -8.77 11.66
N PHE A 143 -7.00 -9.81 10.85
CA PHE A 143 -8.12 -10.65 10.42
C PHE A 143 -8.75 -11.44 11.56
N SER A 144 -7.93 -12.01 12.46
CA SER A 144 -8.43 -12.76 13.61
C SER A 144 -9.25 -11.88 14.57
N ALA A 145 -8.91 -10.60 14.68
CA ALA A 145 -9.63 -9.64 15.52
C ALA A 145 -11.02 -9.28 15.00
N LEU A 146 -11.32 -9.52 13.72
CA LEU A 146 -12.63 -9.24 13.10
C LEU A 146 -13.60 -10.44 13.21
N THR A 147 -13.09 -11.61 13.54
CA THR A 147 -13.88 -12.86 13.63
C THR A 147 -14.38 -13.18 15.05
N HIS A 148 -14.18 -12.27 15.99
CA HIS A 148 -14.69 -12.32 17.37
C HIS A 148 -15.76 -11.25 17.59
#